data_AF-A0A1Z9GWE8-F1
#
_entry.id   AF-A0A1Z9GWE8-F1
#
_cell.length_a   1.000
_cell.length_b   1.000
_cell.length_c   1.000
_cell.angle_alpha   90.00
_cell.angle_beta   90.00
_cell.angle_gamma   90.00
#
_symmetry.space_group_name_H-M   'P 1'
#
loop_
_entity.id
_entity.type
_entity.pdbx_description
1 polymer ?
#
loop_
_entity_poly.entity_id
_entity_poly.type
_entity_poly.pdbx_seq_one_letter_code
_entity_poly.pdbx_strand_id
1 'polypeptide(L)'
;MRTANIVRKTKETSITVDVNLDGTGEYDIKTGVGFLDHMLEQVSKHSLIDLKIKATGDLHIDLHHTTEDTGIAIGEAIKKALG
;
A
#
# COMPACT_ATOMS: atom_id res chain seq x y z
N MET A 1 -12.67 -0.35 15.43
CA MET A 1 -11.34 -0.52 14.81
C MET A 1 -11.42 0.12 13.43
N ARG A 2 -10.54 1.08 13.16
CA ARG A 2 -10.52 1.84 11.91
C ARG A 2 -9.75 1.07 10.85
N THR A 3 -10.46 0.29 10.05
CA THR A 3 -9.87 -0.59 9.04
C THR A 3 -10.47 -0.38 7.67
N ALA A 4 -9.70 -0.70 6.63
CA ALA A 4 -10.19 -0.71 5.27
C ALA A 4 -9.40 -1.71 4.41
N ASN A 5 -10.11 -2.31 3.46
CA ASN A 5 -9.51 -3.01 2.32
C ASN A 5 -9.88 -2.26 1.04
N ILE A 6 -8.88 -2.09 0.17
CA ILE A 6 -8.99 -1.52 -1.18
C ILE A 6 -8.32 -2.46 -2.17
N VAL A 7 -9.02 -2.67 -3.30
CA VAL A 7 -8.46 -3.30 -4.49
C VAL A 7 -8.51 -2.29 -5.61
N ARG A 8 -7.35 -1.91 -6.15
CA ARG A 8 -7.20 -1.00 -7.27
C ARG A 8 -6.64 -1.78 -8.46
N LYS A 9 -7.31 -1.69 -9.60
CA LYS A 9 -6.86 -2.34 -10.83
C LYS A 9 -6.95 -1.36 -11.99
N THR A 10 -5.82 -1.16 -12.64
CA THR A 10 -5.68 -0.35 -13.86
C THR A 10 -5.23 -1.27 -15.00
N LYS A 11 -4.83 -0.70 -16.14
CA LYS A 11 -4.20 -1.48 -17.21
C LYS A 11 -2.74 -1.80 -16.86
N GLU A 12 -2.12 -0.93 -16.08
CA GLU A 12 -0.71 -0.92 -15.70
C GLU A 12 -0.47 -1.76 -14.45
N THR A 13 -1.39 -1.72 -13.47
CA THR A 13 -1.18 -2.31 -12.14
C THR A 13 -2.41 -3.05 -11.58
N SER A 14 -2.14 -3.96 -10.64
CA SER A 14 -3.13 -4.63 -9.81
C SER A 14 -2.64 -4.62 -8.37
N ILE A 15 -3.33 -3.88 -7.50
CA ILE A 15 -2.90 -3.59 -6.13
C ILE A 15 -4.02 -3.94 -5.14
N THR A 16 -3.65 -4.59 -4.04
CA THR A 16 -4.49 -4.78 -2.86
C THR A 16 -3.82 -4.13 -1.66
N VAL A 17 -4.58 -3.36 -0.89
CA VAL A 17 -4.15 -2.72 0.35
C VAL A 17 -5.14 -3.06 1.47
N ASP A 18 -4.63 -3.63 2.56
CA ASP A 18 -5.31 -3.69 3.84
C ASP A 18 -4.66 -2.71 4.82
N VAL A 19 -5.48 -1.91 5.50
CA VAL A 19 -5.07 -0.92 6.50
C VAL A 19 -5.80 -1.19 7.81
N ASN A 20 -5.06 -1.15 8.92
CA ASN A 20 -5.60 -0.96 10.27
C ASN A 20 -4.93 0.26 10.91
N LEU A 21 -5.68 1.36 11.08
CA LEU A 21 -5.17 2.60 11.67
C LEU A 21 -4.96 2.50 13.19
N ASP A 22 -5.57 1.50 13.84
CA ASP A 22 -5.44 1.24 15.28
C ASP A 22 -4.52 0.03 15.51
N GLY A 23 -3.42 -0.04 14.76
CA GLY A 23 -2.51 -1.17 14.71
C GLY A 23 -1.34 -1.11 15.71
N THR A 24 -0.31 -1.90 15.41
CA THR A 24 0.96 -1.92 16.15
C THR A 24 2.19 -1.74 15.25
N GLY A 25 1.97 -1.46 13.96
CA GLY A 25 3.01 -1.31 12.96
C GLY A 25 3.47 -2.64 12.36
N GLU A 26 2.56 -3.63 12.28
CA GLU A 26 2.79 -4.86 11.52
C GLU A 26 2.67 -4.62 10.02
N TYR A 27 3.55 -5.22 9.21
CA TYR A 27 3.51 -5.05 7.77
C TYR A 27 3.75 -6.34 6.98
N ASP A 28 3.14 -6.42 5.80
CA ASP A 28 3.44 -7.39 4.73
C ASP A 28 3.35 -6.65 3.39
N ILE A 29 4.46 -6.06 2.95
CA ILE A 29 4.53 -5.14 1.81
C ILE A 29 5.33 -5.79 0.70
N LYS A 30 4.70 -5.92 -0.47
CA LYS A 30 5.28 -6.49 -1.69
C LYS A 30 4.82 -5.68 -2.90
N THR A 31 5.54 -4.62 -3.23
CA THR A 31 5.27 -3.82 -4.44
C THR A 31 6.06 -4.29 -5.66
N GLY A 32 7.17 -5.01 -5.43
CA GLY A 32 8.14 -5.35 -6.46
C GLY A 32 9.21 -4.27 -6.67
N VAL A 33 9.10 -3.13 -5.96
CA VAL A 33 10.09 -2.03 -5.97
C VAL A 33 10.72 -1.95 -4.58
N GLY A 34 11.91 -2.53 -4.41
CA GLY A 34 12.50 -2.75 -3.08
C GLY A 34 12.71 -1.49 -2.23
N PHE A 35 13.05 -0.35 -2.84
CA PHE A 35 13.16 0.90 -2.08
C PHE A 35 11.79 1.45 -1.64
N LEU A 36 10.75 1.29 -2.46
CA LEU A 36 9.39 1.67 -2.08
C LEU A 36 8.87 0.77 -0.95
N ASP A 37 9.10 -0.55 -1.05
CA ASP A 37 8.78 -1.50 0.02
C ASP A 37 9.41 -1.03 1.34
N HIS A 38 10.71 -0.76 1.32
CA HIS A 38 11.42 -0.26 2.50
C HIS A 38 10.83 1.04 3.08
N MET A 39 10.45 2.00 2.23
CA MET A 39 9.83 3.25 2.69
C MET A 39 8.46 3.01 3.33
N LEU A 40 7.63 2.13 2.75
CA LEU A 40 6.30 1.82 3.27
C LEU A 40 6.37 0.99 4.57
N GLU A 41 7.38 0.13 4.72
CA GLU A 41 7.68 -0.54 6.00
C GLU A 41 7.95 0.46 7.11
N GLN A 42 8.74 1.52 6.82
CA GLN A 42 8.99 2.60 7.78
C GLN A 42 7.70 3.36 8.11
N VAL A 43 6.86 3.64 7.11
CA VAL A 43 5.54 4.26 7.34
C VAL A 43 4.71 3.43 8.30
N SER A 44 4.56 2.12 8.07
CA SER A 44 3.84 1.23 8.99
C SER A 44 4.47 1.26 10.39
N LYS A 45 5.79 1.04 10.47
CA LYS A 45 6.49 0.87 11.75
C LYS A 45 6.39 2.10 12.65
N HIS A 46 6.55 3.30 12.10
CA HIS A 46 6.61 4.54 12.88
C HIS A 46 5.25 5.19 13.11
N SER A 47 4.24 4.86 12.30
CA SER A 47 2.87 5.34 12.51
C SER A 47 2.03 4.42 13.41
N LEU A 48 2.51 3.20 13.67
CA LEU A 48 1.75 2.10 14.29
C LEU A 48 0.56 1.62 13.46
N ILE A 49 0.47 2.00 12.18
CA ILE A 49 -0.56 1.51 11.27
C ILE A 49 -0.13 0.14 10.77
N ASP A 50 -1.02 -0.87 10.85
CA ASP A 50 -0.74 -2.14 10.21
C ASP A 50 -1.03 -2.03 8.70
N LEU A 51 -0.06 -2.41 7.86
CA LEU A 51 -0.15 -2.28 6.40
C LEU A 51 0.17 -3.60 5.69
N LYS A 52 -0.79 -4.10 4.93
CA LYS A 52 -0.55 -5.20 3.98
C LYS A 52 -0.77 -4.71 2.57
N ILE A 53 0.26 -4.83 1.74
CA ILE A 53 0.26 -4.31 0.38
C ILE A 53 0.78 -5.40 -0.55
N LYS A 54 0.01 -5.70 -1.59
CA LYS A 54 0.45 -6.52 -2.71
C LYS A 54 0.22 -5.75 -4.00
N ALA A 55 1.30 -5.44 -4.71
CA ALA A 55 1.23 -4.86 -6.04
C ALA A 55 1.82 -5.81 -7.08
N THR A 56 1.25 -5.77 -8.27
CA THR A 56 1.87 -6.26 -9.49
C THR A 56 1.67 -5.19 -10.54
N GLY A 57 2.76 -4.72 -11.14
CA GLY A 57 2.71 -3.67 -12.15
C GLY A 57 3.66 -3.92 -13.31
N ASP A 58 3.63 -3.02 -14.27
CA ASP A 58 4.40 -2.99 -15.51
C ASP A 58 5.87 -2.55 -15.31
N LEU A 59 6.57 -3.15 -14.34
CA LEU A 59 7.96 -2.82 -13.95
C LEU A 59 9.01 -2.94 -15.08
N HIS A 60 8.63 -3.51 -16.22
CA HIS A 60 9.47 -3.56 -17.41
C HIS A 60 9.52 -2.21 -18.16
N ILE A 61 8.58 -1.30 -17.92
CA ILE A 61 8.58 0.08 -18.43
C ILE A 61 9.46 0.92 -17.48
N ASP A 62 8.97 1.13 -16.26
CA ASP A 62 9.70 1.71 -15.14
C ASP A 62 8.94 1.45 -13.82
N LEU A 63 9.31 2.14 -12.74
CA LEU A 63 8.68 2.03 -11.42
C LEU A 63 7.53 3.04 -11.19
N HIS A 64 7.25 3.94 -12.14
CA HIS A 64 6.36 5.08 -11.95
C HIS A 64 4.94 4.63 -11.60
N HIS A 65 4.29 3.86 -12.49
CA HIS A 65 2.89 3.47 -12.30
C HIS A 65 2.72 2.62 -11.04
N THR A 66 3.62 1.67 -10.78
CA THR A 66 3.56 0.84 -9.56
C THR A 66 3.69 1.70 -8.30
N THR A 67 4.55 2.71 -8.31
CA THR A 67 4.72 3.63 -7.18
C THR A 67 3.50 4.51 -6.98
N GLU A 68 3.03 5.16 -8.05
CA GLU A 68 1.88 6.06 -8.04
C GLU A 68 0.60 5.33 -7.63
N ASP A 69 0.23 4.25 -8.31
CA ASP A 69 -1.01 3.52 -8.04
C ASP A 69 -1.01 2.89 -6.64
N THR A 70 0.16 2.48 -6.12
CA THR A 70 0.28 2.00 -4.74
C THR A 70 -0.03 3.14 -3.75
N GLY A 71 0.53 4.34 -3.98
CA GLY A 71 0.24 5.53 -3.19
C GLY A 71 -1.25 5.91 -3.21
N ILE A 72 -1.88 5.85 -4.39
CA ILE A 72 -3.32 6.11 -4.54
C ILE A 72 -4.14 5.08 -3.74
N ALA A 73 -3.85 3.79 -3.88
CA ALA A 73 -4.59 2.74 -3.17
C ALA A 73 -4.44 2.84 -1.64
N ILE A 74 -3.26 3.20 -1.14
CA ILE A 74 -3.03 3.49 0.29
C ILE A 74 -3.86 4.68 0.73
N GLY A 75 -3.84 5.79 -0.03
CA GLY A 75 -4.61 6.99 0.30
C GLY A 75 -6.12 6.72 0.36
N GLU A 76 -6.65 5.94 -0.59
CA GLU A 76 -8.05 5.48 -0.60
C GLU A 76 -8.37 4.62 0.63
N ALA A 77 -7.48 3.69 1.00
CA ALA A 77 -7.67 2.81 2.15
C ALA A 77 -7.67 3.60 3.47
N ILE A 78 -6.71 4.51 3.65
CA ILE A 78 -6.65 5.39 4.82
C ILE A 78 -7.91 6.26 4.91
N LYS A 79 -8.31 6.90 3.82
CA LYS A 79 -9.53 7.73 3.78
C LYS A 79 -10.76 6.92 4.20
N LYS A 80 -10.92 5.70 3.66
CA LYS A 80 -12.03 4.81 4.01
C LYS A 80 -11.99 4.35 5.47
N ALA A 81 -10.80 4.10 6.02
CA ALA A 81 -10.63 3.68 7.41
C ALA A 81 -10.89 4.83 8.41
N LEU A 82 -10.73 6.09 8.01
CA LEU A 82 -11.01 7.26 8.83
C LEU A 82 -12.51 7.53 9.03
N GLY A 83 -13.37 7.07 8.11
CA GLY A 83 -14.80 7.36 8.10
C GLY A 83 -15.15 8.52 7.17
#